data_AF-A0A0R2BD30-F1
#
_entry.id   AF-A0A0R2BD30-F1
#
_cell.length_a   1.000
_cell.length_b   1.000
_cell.length_c   1.000
_cell.angle_alpha   90.00
_cell.angle_beta   90.00
_cell.angle_gamma   90.00
#
_symmetry.space_group_name_H-M   'P 1'
#
loop_
_entity.id
_entity.type
_entity.pdbx_description
1 polymer ?
#
loop_
_entity_poly.entity_id
_entity_poly.type
_entity_poly.pdbx_seq_one_letter_code
_entity_poly.pdbx_strand_id
1 'polypeptide(L)'
;MKIDLFVSRRKALKISQCKLCHGICTQATLSKFENQNRVPSLAILSKLCVRLGMTVDDLYQEGAATVSELHTVLDTIERDLMTENYPDAIKRLNTLQLNDIDAIPDKMQFCYLRGLGNALINQQPDKILFDFSQILNDLDERHQTIFTQLAFLGSGVMSARRQEIKQATFYFEKVNQYIKTHQDALKTNDDKGFLRMLTLIFFTAEFYASQGNYRLSNHLIDAGVHLCSEKRVTYYLPRLKFQATQNALAQQKDPALIQRLISETLAFARINQNQVIEVKVAALNCAFKKLREDYSSLA
;
A
#
# COMPACT_ATOMS: atom_id res chain seq x y z
N MET A 1 -19.07 -28.76 5.86
CA MET A 1 -18.49 -27.56 6.47
C MET A 1 -16.99 -27.75 6.62
N LYS A 2 -16.20 -26.92 5.93
CA LYS A 2 -14.74 -26.99 5.88
C LYS A 2 -14.14 -26.11 6.99
N ILE A 3 -13.97 -26.66 8.19
CA ILE A 3 -13.38 -25.92 9.33
C ILE A 3 -11.92 -25.55 9.03
N ASP A 4 -11.19 -26.40 8.32
CA ASP A 4 -9.81 -26.11 7.90
C ASP A 4 -9.69 -24.85 7.03
N LEU A 5 -10.70 -24.55 6.21
CA LEU A 5 -10.75 -23.33 5.42
C LEU A 5 -10.86 -22.10 6.34
N PHE A 6 -11.74 -22.14 7.33
CA PHE A 6 -11.90 -21.08 8.33
C PHE A 6 -10.58 -20.85 9.10
N VAL A 7 -9.95 -21.93 9.58
CA VAL A 7 -8.69 -21.86 10.33
C VAL A 7 -7.56 -21.32 9.46
N SER A 8 -7.47 -21.78 8.21
CA SER A 8 -6.47 -21.33 7.24
C SER A 8 -6.66 -19.85 6.90
N ARG A 9 -7.90 -19.40 6.68
CA ARG A 9 -8.21 -17.98 6.45
C ARG A 9 -7.78 -17.12 7.63
N ARG A 10 -8.14 -17.49 8.85
CA ARG A 10 -7.74 -16.76 10.07
C ARG A 10 -6.22 -16.65 10.18
N LYS A 11 -5.51 -17.76 9.98
CA LYS A 11 -4.04 -17.81 10.05
C LYS A 11 -3.38 -17.00 8.93
N ALA A 12 -3.93 -17.03 7.71
CA ALA A 12 -3.44 -16.22 6.59
C ALA A 12 -3.58 -14.72 6.88
N LEU A 13 -4.71 -14.31 7.47
CA LEU A 13 -4.95 -12.93 7.92
C LEU A 13 -4.20 -12.55 9.20
N LYS A 14 -3.43 -13.47 9.80
CA LYS A 14 -2.68 -13.28 11.05
C LYS A 14 -3.54 -12.88 12.26
N ILE A 15 -4.84 -13.19 12.23
CA ILE A 15 -5.77 -12.86 13.31
C ILE A 15 -5.66 -13.89 14.44
N SER A 16 -5.49 -13.44 15.68
CA SER A 16 -5.48 -14.33 16.85
C SER A 16 -6.90 -14.82 17.19
N GLN A 17 -7.03 -15.97 17.86
CA GLN A 17 -8.34 -16.44 18.35
C GLN A 17 -8.99 -15.43 19.30
N CYS A 18 -8.19 -14.82 20.19
CA CYS A 18 -8.66 -13.80 21.13
C CYS A 18 -9.27 -12.60 20.39
N LYS A 19 -8.57 -12.10 19.36
CA LYS A 19 -9.06 -10.99 18.53
C LYS A 19 -10.32 -11.36 17.78
N LEU A 20 -10.36 -12.56 17.20
CA LEU A 20 -11.51 -13.01 16.43
C LEU A 20 -12.77 -13.16 17.30
N CYS A 21 -12.65 -13.79 18.48
CA CYS A 21 -13.80 -14.08 19.35
C CYS A 21 -14.28 -12.87 20.17
N HIS A 22 -13.48 -11.80 20.30
CA HIS A 22 -13.79 -10.64 21.12
C HIS A 22 -15.19 -10.06 20.84
N GLY A 23 -16.04 -9.93 21.86
CA GLY A 23 -17.41 -9.45 21.72
C GLY A 23 -18.37 -10.38 20.95
N ILE A 24 -17.95 -11.60 20.59
CA ILE A 24 -18.79 -12.62 19.93
C ILE A 24 -18.97 -13.84 20.83
N CYS A 25 -17.87 -14.45 21.29
CA CYS A 25 -17.88 -15.66 22.09
C CYS A 25 -16.60 -15.78 22.93
N THR A 26 -16.51 -16.82 23.75
CA THR A 26 -15.28 -17.08 24.52
C THR A 26 -14.19 -17.67 23.62
N GLN A 27 -12.92 -17.43 23.94
CA GLN A 27 -11.79 -18.05 23.24
C GLN A 27 -11.85 -19.59 23.33
N ALA A 28 -12.38 -20.14 24.43
CA ALA A 28 -12.61 -21.57 24.57
C ALA A 28 -13.65 -22.11 23.57
N THR A 29 -14.72 -21.34 23.30
CA THR A 29 -15.73 -21.69 22.29
C THR A 29 -15.09 -21.75 20.89
N LEU A 30 -14.30 -20.73 20.53
CA LEU A 30 -13.61 -20.70 19.25
C LEU A 30 -12.58 -21.84 19.12
N SER A 31 -11.82 -22.14 20.19
CA SER A 31 -10.86 -23.25 20.19
C SER A 31 -11.52 -24.61 20.00
N LYS A 32 -12.69 -24.85 20.62
CA LYS A 32 -13.47 -26.08 20.41
C LYS A 32 -14.01 -26.18 18.99
N PHE A 33 -14.38 -25.06 18.37
CA PHE A 33 -14.76 -25.04 16.96
C PHE A 33 -13.56 -25.40 16.06
N GLU A 34 -12.42 -24.74 16.21
CA GLU A 34 -11.25 -24.93 15.35
C GLU A 34 -10.57 -26.30 15.53
N ASN A 35 -10.53 -26.85 16.75
CA ASN A 35 -9.72 -28.04 17.06
C ASN A 35 -10.53 -29.32 17.36
N GLN A 36 -11.80 -29.18 17.74
CA GLN A 36 -12.65 -30.30 18.16
C GLN A 36 -13.91 -30.44 17.31
N ASN A 37 -14.01 -29.70 16.21
CA ASN A 37 -15.15 -29.69 15.29
C ASN A 37 -16.51 -29.43 15.97
N ARG A 38 -16.52 -28.73 17.12
CA ARG A 38 -17.75 -28.36 17.82
C ARG A 38 -18.31 -27.07 17.24
N VAL A 39 -19.32 -27.21 16.38
CA VAL A 39 -19.97 -26.08 15.71
C VAL A 39 -20.71 -25.20 16.74
N PRO A 40 -20.43 -23.88 16.80
CA PRO A 40 -21.20 -22.98 17.65
C PRO A 40 -22.58 -22.70 17.03
N SER A 41 -23.42 -21.89 17.69
CA SER A 41 -24.68 -21.45 17.09
C SER A 41 -24.45 -20.72 15.76
N LEU A 42 -25.43 -20.79 14.85
CA LEU A 42 -25.36 -20.10 13.56
C LEU A 42 -25.09 -18.59 13.73
N ALA A 43 -25.67 -17.96 14.74
CA ALA A 43 -25.44 -16.55 15.06
C ALA A 43 -23.96 -16.25 15.42
N ILE A 44 -23.29 -17.16 16.15
CA ILE A 44 -21.86 -17.00 16.47
C ILE A 44 -21.02 -17.27 15.23
N LEU A 45 -21.29 -18.37 14.51
CA LEU A 45 -20.55 -18.74 13.31
C LEU A 45 -20.59 -17.63 12.25
N SER A 46 -21.79 -17.09 11.99
CA SER A 46 -22.00 -15.98 11.06
C SER A 46 -21.15 -14.76 11.43
N LYS A 47 -21.17 -14.31 12.69
CA LYS A 47 -20.35 -13.18 13.14
C LYS A 47 -18.85 -13.43 13.00
N LEU A 48 -18.38 -14.64 13.26
CA LEU A 48 -16.97 -15.00 13.10
C LEU A 48 -16.56 -15.02 11.62
N CYS A 49 -17.39 -15.58 10.73
CA CYS A 49 -17.14 -15.56 9.29
C CYS A 49 -17.07 -14.12 8.76
N VAL A 50 -18.05 -13.28 9.09
CA VAL A 50 -18.08 -11.87 8.67
C VAL A 50 -16.81 -11.14 9.12
N ARG A 51 -16.34 -11.38 10.35
CA ARG A 51 -15.10 -10.77 10.86
C ARG A 51 -13.84 -11.19 10.11
N LEU A 52 -13.84 -12.37 9.50
CA LEU A 52 -12.78 -12.87 8.61
C LEU A 52 -12.94 -12.42 7.14
N GLY A 53 -13.98 -11.65 6.84
CA GLY A 53 -14.33 -11.24 5.48
C GLY A 53 -14.76 -12.43 4.62
N MET A 54 -15.62 -13.30 5.17
CA MET A 54 -16.21 -14.43 4.47
C MET A 54 -17.65 -14.66 4.93
N THR A 55 -18.40 -15.46 4.18
CA THR A 55 -19.75 -15.89 4.51
C THR A 55 -19.75 -17.27 5.17
N VAL A 56 -20.90 -17.69 5.71
CA VAL A 56 -21.06 -19.08 6.17
C VAL A 56 -21.05 -20.05 4.99
N ASP A 57 -21.62 -19.63 3.85
CA ASP A 57 -21.71 -20.44 2.64
C ASP A 57 -20.34 -20.77 2.04
N ASP A 58 -19.37 -19.86 2.18
CA ASP A 58 -17.97 -20.10 1.79
C ASP A 58 -17.37 -21.35 2.47
N LEU A 59 -17.87 -21.76 3.64
CA LEU A 59 -17.44 -22.98 4.34
C LEU A 59 -17.95 -24.27 3.68
N TYR A 60 -18.83 -24.17 2.68
CA TYR A 60 -19.43 -25.32 2.00
C TYR A 60 -19.05 -25.37 0.51
N GLN A 61 -18.70 -24.24 -0.11
CA GLN A 61 -18.33 -24.20 -1.52
C GLN A 61 -16.93 -24.77 -1.82
N GLU A 62 -16.73 -25.21 -3.05
CA GLU A 62 -15.41 -25.49 -3.64
C GLU A 62 -14.95 -24.23 -4.41
N GLY A 63 -14.27 -23.31 -3.73
CA GLY A 63 -13.83 -22.06 -4.34
C GLY A 63 -13.25 -21.06 -3.34
N ALA A 64 -12.82 -19.91 -3.87
CA ALA A 64 -12.41 -18.77 -3.05
C ALA A 64 -13.61 -18.15 -2.32
N ALA A 65 -13.36 -17.54 -1.16
CA ALA A 65 -14.39 -16.84 -0.40
C ALA A 65 -15.04 -15.72 -1.22
N THR A 66 -16.32 -15.47 -0.97
CA THR A 66 -17.08 -14.41 -1.63
C THR A 66 -16.45 -13.04 -1.31
N VAL A 67 -16.04 -12.31 -2.35
CA VAL A 67 -15.50 -10.95 -2.21
C VAL A 67 -16.65 -9.97 -1.99
N SER A 68 -16.59 -9.17 -0.93
CA SER A 68 -17.62 -8.17 -0.64
C SER A 68 -17.55 -6.97 -1.59
N GLU A 69 -18.67 -6.28 -1.78
CA GLU A 69 -18.72 -5.03 -2.54
C GLU A 69 -17.77 -3.99 -1.93
N LEU A 70 -17.75 -3.89 -0.59
CA LEU A 70 -16.84 -3.02 0.14
C LEU A 70 -15.37 -3.31 -0.17
N HIS A 71 -14.96 -4.58 -0.21
CA HIS A 71 -13.59 -4.96 -0.54
C HIS A 71 -13.19 -4.43 -1.93
N THR A 72 -14.08 -4.57 -2.91
CA THR A 72 -13.89 -4.08 -4.28
C THR A 72 -13.78 -2.54 -4.33
N VAL A 73 -14.55 -1.84 -3.50
CA VAL A 73 -14.45 -0.39 -3.35
C VAL A 73 -13.08 0.00 -2.76
N LEU A 74 -12.62 -0.70 -1.72
CA LEU A 74 -11.32 -0.43 -1.10
C LEU A 74 -10.16 -0.68 -2.07
N ASP A 75 -10.22 -1.73 -2.89
CA ASP A 75 -9.23 -1.98 -3.94
C ASP A 75 -9.21 -0.90 -5.02
N THR A 76 -10.38 -0.36 -5.34
CA THR A 76 -10.50 0.75 -6.30
C THR A 76 -9.83 2.00 -5.75
N ILE A 77 -10.10 2.34 -4.49
CA ILE A 77 -9.43 3.45 -3.79
C ILE A 77 -7.92 3.24 -3.75
N GLU A 78 -7.46 2.03 -3.44
CA GLU A 78 -6.03 1.69 -3.42
C GLU A 78 -5.38 1.94 -4.79
N ARG A 79 -6.05 1.51 -5.87
CA ARG A 79 -5.60 1.78 -7.24
C ARG A 79 -5.56 3.28 -7.56
N ASP A 80 -6.58 4.04 -7.16
CA ASP A 80 -6.62 5.49 -7.39
C ASP A 80 -5.47 6.22 -6.69
N LEU A 81 -5.14 5.85 -5.45
CA LEU A 81 -3.96 6.37 -4.74
C LEU A 81 -2.66 5.98 -5.47
N MET A 82 -2.62 4.76 -6.02
CA MET A 82 -1.46 4.27 -6.76
C MET A 82 -1.26 5.01 -8.09
N THR A 83 -2.32 5.48 -8.75
CA THR A 83 -2.26 6.20 -10.03
C THR A 83 -2.24 7.73 -9.90
N GLU A 84 -2.15 8.26 -8.67
CA GLU A 84 -2.23 9.70 -8.33
C GLU A 84 -3.60 10.34 -8.56
N ASN A 85 -4.66 9.54 -8.67
CA ASN A 85 -6.03 10.03 -8.68
C ASN A 85 -6.54 10.28 -7.24
N TYR A 86 -5.83 11.15 -6.52
CA TYR A 86 -6.15 11.47 -5.12
C TYR A 86 -7.57 12.05 -4.93
N PRO A 87 -8.08 12.95 -5.80
CA PRO A 87 -9.42 13.53 -5.60
C PRO A 87 -10.52 12.45 -5.54
N ASP A 88 -10.49 11.49 -6.47
CA ASP A 88 -11.50 10.44 -6.49
C ASP A 88 -11.31 9.44 -5.35
N ALA A 89 -10.06 9.10 -5.01
CA ALA A 89 -9.75 8.25 -3.86
C ALA A 89 -10.32 8.84 -2.56
N ILE A 90 -10.08 10.13 -2.31
CA ILE A 90 -10.57 10.84 -1.12
C ILE A 90 -12.10 10.95 -1.14
N LYS A 91 -12.69 11.24 -2.31
CA LYS A 91 -14.16 11.28 -2.45
C LYS A 91 -14.79 9.94 -2.07
N ARG A 92 -14.26 8.82 -2.56
CA ARG A 92 -14.72 7.46 -2.21
C ARG A 92 -14.46 7.12 -0.75
N LEU A 93 -13.33 7.52 -0.18
CA LEU A 93 -13.03 7.29 1.25
C LEU A 93 -14.04 8.01 2.16
N ASN A 94 -14.45 9.22 1.79
CA ASN A 94 -15.39 10.02 2.59
C ASN A 94 -16.82 9.46 2.62
N THR A 95 -17.19 8.58 1.69
CA THR A 95 -18.51 7.91 1.71
C THR A 95 -18.55 6.71 2.64
N LEU A 96 -17.41 6.26 3.16
CA LEU A 96 -17.30 5.07 4.00
C LEU A 96 -17.12 5.46 5.47
N GLN A 97 -17.68 4.65 6.38
CA GLN A 97 -17.52 4.82 7.82
C GLN A 97 -16.89 3.57 8.43
N LEU A 98 -15.88 3.76 9.28
CA LEU A 98 -15.15 2.64 9.92
C LEU A 98 -16.08 1.73 10.73
N ASN A 99 -17.11 2.31 11.35
CA ASN A 99 -18.05 1.59 12.21
C ASN A 99 -18.96 0.62 11.43
N ASP A 100 -19.12 0.84 10.12
CA ASP A 100 -19.97 0.01 9.25
C ASP A 100 -19.17 -1.14 8.60
N ILE A 101 -17.87 -1.22 8.87
CA ILE A 101 -17.00 -2.29 8.40
C ILE A 101 -16.90 -3.32 9.51
N ASP A 102 -17.18 -4.59 9.24
CA ASP A 102 -17.04 -5.65 10.24
C ASP A 102 -15.77 -6.49 10.07
N ALA A 103 -15.40 -6.75 8.82
CA ALA A 103 -14.24 -7.57 8.48
C ALA A 103 -12.94 -6.87 8.91
N ILE A 104 -12.15 -7.54 9.74
CA ILE A 104 -10.82 -7.05 10.17
C ILE A 104 -9.89 -6.70 9.00
N PRO A 105 -9.75 -7.53 7.93
CA PRO A 105 -8.90 -7.15 6.80
C PRO A 105 -9.34 -5.85 6.11
N ASP A 106 -10.66 -5.67 5.92
CA ASP A 106 -11.19 -4.47 5.29
C ASP A 106 -11.04 -3.24 6.19
N LYS A 107 -11.16 -3.39 7.53
CA LYS A 107 -10.84 -2.32 8.49
C LYS A 107 -9.39 -1.88 8.37
N MET A 108 -8.44 -2.81 8.30
CA MET A 108 -7.02 -2.48 8.16
C MET A 108 -6.75 -1.74 6.85
N GLN A 109 -7.30 -2.24 5.74
CA GLN A 109 -7.16 -1.59 4.43
C GLN A 109 -7.78 -0.19 4.44
N PHE A 110 -8.98 -0.04 4.97
CA PHE A 110 -9.65 1.25 5.10
C PHE A 110 -8.84 2.26 5.95
N CYS A 111 -8.40 1.87 7.15
CA CYS A 111 -7.60 2.74 8.01
C CYS A 111 -6.30 3.17 7.31
N TYR A 112 -5.61 2.23 6.64
CA TYR A 112 -4.40 2.55 5.89
C TYR A 112 -4.69 3.57 4.78
N LEU A 113 -5.71 3.31 3.94
CA LEU A 113 -6.03 4.16 2.79
C LEU A 113 -6.46 5.55 3.25
N ARG A 114 -7.30 5.64 4.29
CA ARG A 114 -7.76 6.91 4.84
C ARG A 114 -6.61 7.69 5.47
N GLY A 115 -5.78 7.04 6.28
CA GLY A 115 -4.61 7.64 6.92
C GLY A 115 -3.58 8.14 5.90
N LEU A 116 -3.20 7.31 4.93
CA LEU A 116 -2.25 7.70 3.88
C LEU A 116 -2.83 8.79 2.98
N GLY A 117 -4.09 8.67 2.57
CA GLY A 117 -4.77 9.69 1.78
C GLY A 117 -4.75 11.05 2.48
N ASN A 118 -5.16 11.09 3.75
CA ASN A 118 -5.11 12.30 4.59
C ASN A 118 -3.69 12.86 4.75
N ALA A 119 -2.68 12.00 4.89
CA ALA A 119 -1.27 12.44 4.95
C ALA A 119 -0.81 13.09 3.63
N LEU A 120 -1.23 12.55 2.49
CA LEU A 120 -0.86 13.07 1.16
C LEU A 120 -1.48 14.44 0.87
N ILE A 121 -2.66 14.73 1.43
CA ILE A 121 -3.35 16.03 1.29
C ILE A 121 -3.14 16.97 2.48
N ASN A 122 -2.15 16.71 3.36
CA ASN A 122 -1.80 17.54 4.51
C ASN A 122 -2.97 17.83 5.48
N GLN A 123 -3.81 16.83 5.76
CA GLN A 123 -4.84 16.93 6.79
C GLN A 123 -4.25 16.99 8.21
N GLN A 124 -5.12 17.25 9.19
CA GLN A 124 -4.73 17.35 10.58
C GLN A 124 -4.05 16.05 11.09
N PRO A 125 -2.90 16.16 11.79
CA PRO A 125 -2.15 15.00 12.29
C PRO A 125 -2.98 14.04 13.14
N ASP A 126 -3.87 14.55 13.99
CA ASP A 126 -4.67 13.72 14.90
C ASP A 126 -5.55 12.73 14.14
N LYS A 127 -6.13 13.17 13.01
CA LYS A 127 -6.96 12.30 12.15
C LYS A 127 -6.13 11.21 11.47
N ILE A 128 -4.93 11.58 11.00
CA ILE A 128 -4.00 10.67 10.34
C ILE A 128 -3.48 9.62 11.34
N LEU A 129 -3.05 10.08 12.51
CA LEU A 129 -2.50 9.23 13.57
C LEU A 129 -3.56 8.31 14.18
N PHE A 130 -4.82 8.77 14.27
CA PHE A 130 -5.92 7.91 14.70
C PHE A 130 -6.02 6.66 13.82
N ASP A 131 -6.06 6.82 12.51
CA ASP A 131 -6.15 5.70 11.56
C ASP A 131 -4.98 4.72 11.69
N PHE A 132 -3.75 5.23 11.83
CA PHE A 132 -2.58 4.38 12.03
C PHE A 132 -2.56 3.71 13.39
N SER A 133 -3.05 4.38 14.44
CA SER A 133 -3.16 3.80 15.78
C SER A 133 -4.16 2.64 15.82
N GLN A 134 -5.25 2.72 15.05
CA GLN A 134 -6.21 1.61 14.90
C GLN A 134 -5.50 0.35 14.37
N ILE A 135 -4.56 0.51 13.43
CA ILE A 135 -3.78 -0.61 12.91
C ILE A 135 -2.79 -1.10 13.97
N LEU A 136 -1.94 -0.20 14.46
CA LEU A 136 -0.78 -0.54 15.30
C LEU A 136 -1.13 -1.06 16.70
N ASN A 137 -2.26 -0.60 17.25
CA ASN A 137 -2.62 -0.83 18.66
C ASN A 137 -3.88 -1.70 18.84
N ASP A 138 -4.60 -2.03 17.77
CA ASP A 138 -5.82 -2.82 17.86
C ASP A 138 -5.91 -3.90 16.77
N LEU A 139 -5.90 -3.53 15.49
CA LEU A 139 -6.19 -4.48 14.41
C LEU A 139 -5.03 -5.45 14.14
N ASP A 140 -3.78 -4.98 14.26
CA ASP A 140 -2.55 -5.75 14.05
C ASP A 140 -1.56 -5.51 15.20
N GLU A 141 -1.99 -5.66 16.46
CA GLU A 141 -1.19 -5.40 17.68
C GLU A 141 0.19 -6.11 17.71
N ARG A 142 0.32 -7.24 16.99
CA ARG A 142 1.56 -8.02 16.93
C ARG A 142 2.46 -7.61 15.76
N HIS A 143 2.07 -6.61 14.98
CA HIS A 143 2.80 -6.05 13.85
C HIS A 143 3.20 -7.10 12.80
N GLN A 144 2.29 -8.02 12.49
CA GLN A 144 2.57 -9.20 11.66
C GLN A 144 2.19 -9.02 10.19
N THR A 145 1.41 -7.98 9.87
CA THR A 145 0.90 -7.74 8.52
C THR A 145 1.63 -6.58 7.83
N ILE A 146 1.50 -6.52 6.50
CA ILE A 146 1.99 -5.39 5.71
C ILE A 146 1.32 -4.07 6.10
N PHE A 147 0.12 -4.10 6.71
CA PHE A 147 -0.59 -2.88 7.13
C PHE A 147 0.15 -2.11 8.22
N THR A 148 0.90 -2.80 9.09
CA THR A 148 1.78 -2.11 10.05
C THR A 148 2.85 -1.28 9.33
N GLN A 149 3.42 -1.82 8.25
CA GLN A 149 4.45 -1.12 7.47
C GLN A 149 3.84 0.04 6.69
N LEU A 150 2.61 -0.12 6.19
CA LEU A 150 1.87 0.96 5.55
C LEU A 150 1.50 2.07 6.54
N ALA A 151 1.20 1.73 7.80
CA ALA A 151 0.99 2.70 8.87
C ALA A 151 2.27 3.49 9.19
N PHE A 152 3.43 2.80 9.26
CA PHE A 152 4.72 3.49 9.38
C PHE A 152 5.02 4.35 8.17
N LEU A 153 4.76 3.88 6.95
CA LEU A 153 4.93 4.65 5.73
C LEU A 153 4.13 5.96 5.79
N GLY A 154 2.83 5.88 6.08
CA GLY A 154 1.98 7.06 6.18
C GLY A 154 2.40 8.01 7.29
N SER A 155 2.87 7.49 8.43
CA SER A 155 3.45 8.30 9.52
C SER A 155 4.73 9.01 9.08
N GLY A 156 5.57 8.35 8.28
CA GLY A 156 6.75 8.93 7.65
C GLY A 156 6.42 10.04 6.65
N VAL A 157 5.43 9.80 5.78
CA VAL A 157 4.92 10.80 4.82
C VAL A 157 4.39 12.05 5.54
N MET A 158 3.57 11.86 6.59
CA MET A 158 3.06 12.95 7.42
C MET A 158 4.21 13.74 8.07
N SER A 159 5.17 13.05 8.67
CA SER A 159 6.33 13.67 9.35
C SER A 159 7.21 14.45 8.36
N ALA A 160 7.47 13.89 7.17
CA ALA A 160 8.27 14.54 6.13
C ALA A 160 7.61 15.84 5.64
N ARG A 161 6.29 15.83 5.43
CA ARG A 161 5.51 17.01 5.02
C ARG A 161 5.52 18.13 6.06
N ARG A 162 5.70 17.78 7.33
CA ARG A 162 5.86 18.72 8.45
C ARG A 162 7.31 19.16 8.69
N GLN A 163 8.24 18.77 7.83
CA GLN A 163 9.69 19.02 8.01
C GLN A 163 10.28 18.36 9.27
N GLU A 164 9.61 17.35 9.82
CA GLU A 164 10.07 16.58 10.99
C GLU A 164 10.98 15.43 10.53
N ILE A 165 12.09 15.80 9.88
CA ILE A 165 12.95 14.87 9.13
C ILE A 165 13.46 13.70 9.98
N LYS A 166 13.83 13.94 11.25
CA LYS A 166 14.28 12.85 12.15
C LYS A 166 13.19 11.79 12.35
N GLN A 167 11.93 12.20 12.52
CA GLN A 167 10.81 11.29 12.69
C GLN A 167 10.49 10.57 11.37
N ALA A 168 10.51 11.30 10.25
CA ALA A 168 10.33 10.70 8.94
C ALA A 168 11.37 9.61 8.67
N THR A 169 12.65 9.88 8.91
CA THR A 169 13.75 8.92 8.75
C THR A 169 13.51 7.66 9.58
N PHE A 170 13.12 7.80 10.85
CA PHE A 170 12.82 6.66 11.72
C PHE A 170 11.75 5.73 11.12
N TYR A 171 10.65 6.30 10.61
CA TYR A 171 9.58 5.50 10.01
C TYR A 171 10.01 4.87 8.68
N PHE A 172 10.67 5.62 7.79
CA PHE A 172 11.11 5.09 6.50
C PHE A 172 12.23 4.06 6.62
N GLU A 173 13.06 4.10 7.66
CA GLU A 173 14.04 3.05 7.94
C GLU A 173 13.37 1.72 8.30
N LYS A 174 12.30 1.73 9.12
CA LYS A 174 11.50 0.54 9.41
C LYS A 174 10.90 -0.05 8.14
N VAL A 175 10.32 0.80 7.29
CA VAL A 175 9.73 0.38 6.02
C VAL A 175 10.81 -0.21 5.09
N ASN A 176 11.96 0.45 4.95
CA ASN A 176 13.07 -0.05 4.13
C ASN A 176 13.61 -1.39 4.63
N GLN A 177 13.72 -1.57 5.95
CA GLN A 177 14.11 -2.86 6.53
C GLN A 177 13.10 -3.95 6.17
N TYR A 178 11.80 -3.66 6.28
CA TYR A 178 10.76 -4.61 5.89
C TYR A 178 10.84 -4.99 4.40
N ILE A 179 11.00 -4.00 3.51
CA ILE A 179 11.15 -4.21 2.06
C ILE A 179 12.32 -5.18 1.81
N LYS A 180 13.49 -4.92 2.41
CA LYS A 180 14.69 -5.78 2.24
C LYS A 180 14.46 -7.21 2.71
N THR A 181 13.80 -7.41 3.85
CA THR A 181 13.56 -8.74 4.41
C THR A 181 12.52 -9.53 3.61
N HIS A 182 11.58 -8.87 2.93
CA HIS A 182 10.43 -9.52 2.29
C HIS A 182 10.42 -9.42 0.76
N GLN A 183 11.49 -8.90 0.13
CA GLN A 183 11.57 -8.73 -1.32
C GLN A 183 11.35 -10.05 -2.08
N ASP A 184 11.86 -11.17 -1.56
CA ASP A 184 11.69 -12.50 -2.16
C ASP A 184 10.37 -13.21 -1.80
N ALA A 185 9.71 -12.78 -0.71
CA ALA A 185 8.52 -13.45 -0.18
C ALA A 185 7.24 -13.16 -1.00
N LEU A 186 7.26 -12.11 -1.83
CA LEU A 186 6.16 -11.69 -2.71
C LEU A 186 5.88 -12.66 -3.87
N LYS A 187 6.67 -13.72 -3.99
CA LYS A 187 6.48 -14.81 -4.95
C LYS A 187 5.28 -15.71 -4.60
N THR A 188 4.69 -15.58 -3.40
CA THR A 188 3.61 -16.46 -2.93
C THR A 188 2.24 -15.77 -2.87
N ASN A 189 1.26 -16.36 -3.57
CA ASN A 189 -0.23 -16.30 -3.57
C ASN A 189 -1.06 -15.18 -2.86
N ASP A 190 -0.49 -14.05 -2.43
CA ASP A 190 -1.30 -12.87 -2.11
C ASP A 190 -1.46 -12.03 -3.39
N ASP A 191 -2.60 -12.21 -4.07
CA ASP A 191 -2.91 -11.58 -5.35
C ASP A 191 -2.82 -10.05 -5.34
N LYS A 192 -2.76 -9.40 -4.17
CA LYS A 192 -2.66 -7.93 -4.04
C LYS A 192 -1.57 -7.44 -3.09
N GLY A 193 -0.92 -8.30 -2.32
CA GLY A 193 0.16 -7.93 -1.40
C GLY A 193 1.33 -7.22 -2.10
N PHE A 194 1.58 -7.56 -3.36
CA PHE A 194 2.63 -6.91 -4.15
C PHE A 194 2.31 -5.43 -4.49
N LEU A 195 1.04 -5.04 -4.59
CA LEU A 195 0.64 -3.64 -4.83
C LEU A 195 0.95 -2.74 -3.65
N ARG A 196 0.72 -3.27 -2.45
CA ARG A 196 1.12 -2.63 -1.19
C ARG A 196 2.62 -2.54 -1.08
N MET A 197 3.36 -3.57 -1.50
CA MET A 197 4.82 -3.49 -1.58
C MET A 197 5.27 -2.38 -2.55
N LEU A 198 4.67 -2.27 -3.74
CA LEU A 198 4.98 -1.18 -4.67
C LEU A 198 4.76 0.20 -4.03
N THR A 199 3.68 0.35 -3.26
CA THR A 199 3.42 1.57 -2.48
C THR A 199 4.52 1.84 -1.45
N LEU A 200 4.92 0.84 -0.66
CA LEU A 200 6.04 0.98 0.28
C LEU A 200 7.33 1.40 -0.43
N ILE A 201 7.67 0.73 -1.54
CA ILE A 201 8.86 0.97 -2.33
C ILE A 201 8.89 2.41 -2.86
N PHE A 202 7.82 2.85 -3.52
CA PHE A 202 7.80 4.16 -4.18
C PHE A 202 7.93 5.30 -3.17
N PHE A 203 7.13 5.31 -2.12
CA PHE A 203 7.17 6.41 -1.14
C PHE A 203 8.48 6.40 -0.35
N THR A 204 9.07 5.23 -0.09
CA THR A 204 10.40 5.15 0.54
C THR A 204 11.49 5.66 -0.41
N ALA A 205 11.40 5.35 -1.71
CA ALA A 205 12.33 5.86 -2.72
C ALA A 205 12.22 7.38 -2.87
N GLU A 206 10.99 7.92 -2.90
CA GLU A 206 10.70 9.36 -2.94
C GLU A 206 11.29 10.07 -1.71
N PHE A 207 11.08 9.49 -0.51
CA PHE A 207 11.68 10.02 0.70
C PHE A 207 13.21 10.07 0.62
N TYR A 208 13.88 8.97 0.27
CA TYR A 208 15.34 8.98 0.16
C TYR A 208 15.87 9.95 -0.90
N ALA A 209 15.16 10.12 -2.03
CA ALA A 209 15.50 11.13 -3.03
C ALA A 209 15.38 12.55 -2.47
N SER A 210 14.33 12.84 -1.69
CA SER A 210 14.14 14.15 -1.05
C SER A 210 15.26 14.51 -0.06
N GLN A 211 15.91 13.48 0.49
CA GLN A 211 17.07 13.62 1.38
C GLN A 211 18.42 13.58 0.63
N GLY A 212 18.41 13.61 -0.72
CA GLY A 212 19.63 13.53 -1.53
C GLY A 212 20.27 12.14 -1.59
N ASN A 213 19.66 11.12 -0.99
CA ASN A 213 20.16 9.74 -1.03
C ASN A 213 19.67 9.02 -2.28
N TYR A 214 20.13 9.49 -3.44
CA TYR A 214 19.72 8.95 -4.74
C TYR A 214 20.16 7.51 -4.97
N ARG A 215 21.22 7.05 -4.29
CA ARG A 215 21.68 5.65 -4.37
C ARG A 215 20.62 4.69 -3.83
N LEU A 216 20.11 4.95 -2.62
CA LEU A 216 19.05 4.11 -2.04
C LEU A 216 17.72 4.29 -2.79
N SER A 217 17.40 5.51 -3.21
CA SER A 217 16.21 5.77 -4.02
C SER A 217 16.22 4.96 -5.32
N ASN A 218 17.31 5.01 -6.10
CA ASN A 218 17.43 4.27 -7.35
C ASN A 218 17.38 2.74 -7.13
N HIS A 219 18.03 2.23 -6.08
CA HIS A 219 17.94 0.80 -5.74
C HIS A 219 16.49 0.34 -5.48
N LEU A 220 15.72 1.16 -4.75
CA LEU A 220 14.30 0.88 -4.52
C LEU A 220 13.48 0.99 -5.81
N ILE A 221 13.75 2.00 -6.64
CA ILE A 221 13.07 2.15 -7.94
C ILE A 221 13.32 0.93 -8.82
N ASP A 222 14.56 0.45 -8.91
CA ASP A 222 14.92 -0.72 -9.69
C ASP A 222 14.20 -1.98 -9.16
N ALA A 223 14.12 -2.15 -7.84
CA ALA A 223 13.35 -3.22 -7.21
C ALA A 223 11.84 -3.12 -7.55
N GLY A 224 11.28 -1.91 -7.53
CA GLY A 224 9.89 -1.66 -7.91
C GLY A 224 9.60 -1.95 -9.38
N VAL A 225 10.50 -1.55 -10.29
CA VAL A 225 10.40 -1.85 -11.73
C VAL A 225 10.48 -3.35 -11.97
N HIS A 226 11.38 -4.05 -11.28
CA HIS A 226 11.49 -5.51 -11.35
C HIS A 226 10.19 -6.19 -10.89
N LEU A 227 9.62 -5.76 -9.76
CA LEU A 227 8.36 -6.30 -9.24
C LEU A 227 7.19 -6.05 -10.20
N CYS A 228 7.10 -4.84 -10.79
CA CYS A 228 6.13 -4.53 -11.83
C CYS A 228 6.28 -5.47 -13.05
N SER A 229 7.52 -5.75 -13.48
CA SER A 229 7.79 -6.67 -14.58
C SER A 229 7.38 -8.10 -14.25
N GLU A 230 7.74 -8.61 -13.07
CA GLU A 230 7.41 -9.97 -12.63
C GLU A 230 5.89 -10.17 -12.55
N LYS A 231 5.17 -9.20 -11.98
CA LYS A 231 3.71 -9.27 -11.78
C LYS A 231 2.90 -8.74 -12.97
N ARG A 232 3.56 -8.34 -14.06
CA ARG A 232 2.94 -7.77 -15.28
C ARG A 232 2.02 -6.57 -14.98
N VAL A 233 2.45 -5.69 -14.08
CA VAL A 233 1.71 -4.47 -13.71
C VAL A 233 2.37 -3.24 -14.30
N THR A 234 1.62 -2.51 -15.12
CA THR A 234 2.13 -1.35 -15.85
C THR A 234 1.76 -0.01 -15.22
N TYR A 235 0.65 0.09 -14.48
CA TYR A 235 0.09 1.37 -14.03
C TYR A 235 0.93 2.11 -12.97
N TYR A 236 1.89 1.43 -12.34
CA TYR A 236 2.80 2.04 -11.37
C TYR A 236 4.14 2.50 -11.98
N LEU A 237 4.49 1.96 -13.15
CA LEU A 237 5.72 2.30 -13.87
C LEU A 237 5.87 3.79 -14.20
N PRO A 238 4.81 4.56 -14.55
CA PRO A 238 4.94 5.99 -14.80
C PRO A 238 5.57 6.74 -13.63
N ARG A 239 5.13 6.43 -12.39
CA ARG A 239 5.61 7.10 -11.17
C ARG A 239 7.05 6.72 -10.86
N LEU A 240 7.38 5.43 -10.94
CA LEU A 240 8.73 4.91 -10.71
C LEU A 240 9.73 5.51 -11.71
N LYS A 241 9.37 5.54 -13.00
CA LYS A 241 10.24 6.09 -14.06
C LYS A 241 10.35 7.62 -13.97
N PHE A 242 9.28 8.30 -13.60
CA PHE A 242 9.33 9.74 -13.32
C PHE A 242 10.32 10.04 -12.18
N GLN A 243 10.26 9.30 -11.07
CA GLN A 243 11.21 9.45 -9.96
C GLN A 243 12.66 9.16 -10.40
N ALA A 244 12.89 8.12 -11.20
CA ALA A 244 14.23 7.84 -11.75
C ALA A 244 14.74 9.01 -12.60
N THR A 245 13.86 9.61 -13.39
CA THR A 245 14.18 10.79 -14.21
C THR A 245 14.56 11.98 -13.34
N GLN A 246 13.81 12.26 -12.28
CA GLN A 246 14.12 13.32 -11.32
C GLN A 246 15.47 13.07 -10.62
N ASN A 247 15.73 11.84 -10.18
CA ASN A 247 17.00 11.47 -9.56
C ASN A 247 18.18 11.63 -10.53
N ALA A 248 18.01 11.31 -11.82
CA ALA A 248 19.05 11.45 -12.83
C ALA A 248 19.37 12.93 -13.13
N LEU A 249 18.34 13.78 -13.19
CA LEU A 249 18.50 15.23 -13.35
C LEU A 249 19.21 15.87 -12.15
N ALA A 250 18.78 15.54 -10.93
CA ALA A 250 19.38 16.09 -9.71
C ALA A 250 20.86 15.73 -9.57
N GLN A 251 21.26 14.56 -10.08
CA GLN A 251 22.66 14.10 -10.10
C GLN A 251 23.43 14.52 -11.36
N GLN A 252 22.83 15.32 -12.26
CA GLN A 252 23.45 15.76 -13.52
C GLN A 252 24.06 14.58 -14.30
N LYS A 253 23.31 13.47 -14.40
CA LYS A 253 23.75 12.30 -15.18
C LYS A 253 23.86 12.64 -16.66
N ASP A 254 24.46 11.72 -17.42
CA ASP A 254 24.59 11.82 -18.87
C ASP A 254 23.25 12.26 -19.53
N PRO A 255 23.25 13.35 -20.33
CA PRO A 255 22.10 13.81 -21.07
C PRO A 255 21.39 12.73 -21.90
N ALA A 256 22.12 11.76 -22.45
CA ALA A 256 21.51 10.65 -23.21
C ALA A 256 20.68 9.72 -22.30
N LEU A 257 21.19 9.43 -21.09
CA LEU A 257 20.45 8.67 -20.08
C LEU A 257 19.18 9.40 -19.64
N ILE A 258 19.28 10.70 -19.38
CA ILE A 258 18.13 11.52 -18.97
C ILE A 258 17.06 11.53 -20.07
N GLN A 259 17.47 11.74 -21.33
CA GLN A 259 16.54 11.71 -22.46
C GLN A 259 15.85 10.35 -22.61
N ARG A 260 16.59 9.24 -22.40
CA ARG A 260 16.01 7.90 -22.40
C ARG A 260 14.97 7.73 -21.30
N LEU A 261 15.27 8.14 -20.08
CA LEU A 261 14.35 8.06 -18.93
C LEU A 261 13.08 8.91 -19.13
N ILE A 262 13.21 10.10 -19.72
CA ILE A 262 12.06 10.93 -20.13
C ILE A 262 11.17 10.17 -21.12
N SER A 263 11.76 9.56 -22.15
CA SER A 263 11.02 8.80 -23.16
C SER A 263 10.31 7.58 -22.56
N GLU A 264 10.98 6.82 -21.69
CA GLU A 264 10.39 5.69 -20.96
C GLU A 264 9.22 6.13 -20.10
N THR A 265 9.40 7.21 -19.32
CA THR A 265 8.35 7.78 -18.45
C THR A 265 7.12 8.16 -19.27
N LEU A 266 7.31 8.87 -20.40
CA LEU A 266 6.22 9.27 -21.28
C LEU A 266 5.50 8.07 -21.91
N ALA A 267 6.25 7.06 -22.35
CA ALA A 267 5.67 5.84 -22.93
C ALA A 267 4.76 5.11 -21.92
N PHE A 268 5.25 4.91 -20.69
CA PHE A 268 4.43 4.27 -19.65
C PHE A 268 3.25 5.16 -19.24
N ALA A 269 3.43 6.48 -19.14
CA ALA A 269 2.34 7.38 -18.79
C ALA A 269 1.18 7.28 -19.80
N ARG A 270 1.49 7.30 -21.10
CA ARG A 270 0.51 7.19 -22.19
C ARG A 270 -0.22 5.84 -22.21
N ILE A 271 0.53 4.73 -22.09
CA ILE A 271 -0.06 3.37 -22.07
C ILE A 271 -1.08 3.25 -20.92
N ASN A 272 -0.83 3.89 -19.78
CA ASN A 272 -1.69 3.83 -18.60
C ASN A 272 -2.64 5.02 -18.48
N GLN A 273 -2.72 5.88 -19.50
CA GLN A 273 -3.56 7.09 -19.51
C GLN A 273 -3.33 8.00 -18.28
N ASN A 274 -2.09 8.05 -17.78
CA ASN A 274 -1.73 8.84 -16.60
C ASN A 274 -1.40 10.28 -16.99
N GLN A 275 -2.44 11.09 -17.14
CA GLN A 275 -2.32 12.50 -17.55
C GLN A 275 -1.48 13.34 -16.58
N VAL A 276 -1.53 13.03 -15.27
CA VAL A 276 -0.77 13.75 -14.24
C VAL A 276 0.74 13.60 -14.49
N ILE A 277 1.20 12.37 -14.74
CA ILE A 277 2.62 12.12 -15.05
C ILE A 277 3.01 12.67 -16.42
N GLU A 278 2.11 12.63 -17.41
CA GLU A 278 2.38 13.25 -18.73
C GLU A 278 2.66 14.76 -18.62
N VAL A 279 1.87 15.48 -17.83
CA VAL A 279 2.10 16.92 -17.59
C VAL A 279 3.41 17.15 -16.84
N LYS A 280 3.67 16.36 -15.79
CA LYS A 280 4.90 16.47 -15.00
C LYS A 280 6.16 16.20 -15.83
N VAL A 281 6.17 15.16 -16.66
CA VAL A 281 7.31 14.82 -17.52
C VAL A 281 7.51 15.85 -18.64
N ALA A 282 6.43 16.42 -19.18
CA ALA A 282 6.53 17.50 -20.16
C ALA A 282 7.21 18.75 -19.57
N ALA A 283 6.79 19.19 -18.37
CA ALA A 283 7.42 20.31 -17.67
C ALA A 283 8.91 20.05 -17.39
N LEU A 284 9.24 18.83 -16.94
CA LEU A 284 10.60 18.40 -16.66
C LEU A 284 11.47 18.37 -17.93
N ASN A 285 10.93 17.90 -19.06
CA ASN A 285 11.64 17.91 -20.35
C ASN A 285 11.92 19.34 -20.85
N CYS A 286 10.97 20.27 -20.69
CA CYS A 286 11.19 21.67 -21.02
C CYS A 286 12.34 22.29 -20.18
N ALA A 287 12.37 22.01 -18.87
CA ALA A 287 13.46 22.47 -18.00
C ALA A 287 14.82 21.87 -18.41
N PHE A 288 14.85 20.58 -18.76
CA PHE A 288 16.08 19.92 -19.21
C PHE A 288 16.63 20.49 -20.54
N LYS A 289 15.77 20.82 -21.50
CA LYS A 289 16.18 21.44 -22.77
C LYS A 289 16.81 22.81 -22.56
N LYS A 290 16.20 23.66 -21.72
CA LYS A 290 16.76 24.98 -21.37
C LYS A 290 18.16 24.86 -20.78
N LEU A 291 18.36 23.95 -19.82
CA LEU A 291 19.68 23.68 -19.24
C LEU A 291 20.70 23.32 -20.31
N ARG A 292 20.35 22.46 -21.28
CA ARG A 292 21.27 22.09 -22.37
C ARG A 292 21.62 23.26 -23.30
N GLU A 293 20.65 24.11 -23.62
CA GLU A 293 20.85 25.31 -24.44
C GLU A 293 21.81 26.30 -23.77
N ASP A 294 21.68 26.49 -22.46
CA ASP A 294 22.57 27.32 -21.65
C ASP A 294 24.01 26.76 -21.62
N TYR A 295 24.19 25.43 -21.47
CA TYR A 295 25.52 24.81 -21.53
C TYR A 295 26.16 24.84 -22.93
N SER A 296 25.36 24.81 -23.99
CA SER A 296 25.86 24.90 -25.37
C SER A 296 26.17 26.32 -25.84
N SER A 297 25.70 27.34 -25.12
CA SER A 297 25.98 28.76 -25.41
C SER A 297 27.17 29.34 -24.62
N LEU A 298 27.72 28.55 -23.69
CA LEU A 298 28.90 28.86 -22.87
C LEU A 298 30.18 28.12 -23.33
N ALA A 299 30.09 27.30 -24.37
CA ALA A 299 31.19 26.54 -24.98
C ALA A 299 31.47 27.06 -26.39
#